data_AF-A0A1V6BRV2-F1
#
_entry.id   AF-A0A1V6BRV2-F1
#
_cell.length_a   1.000
_cell.length_b   1.000
_cell.length_c   1.000
_cell.angle_alpha   90.00
_cell.angle_beta   90.00
_cell.angle_gamma   90.00
#
_symmetry.space_group_name_H-M   'P 1'
#
loop_
_entity.id
_entity.type
_entity.pdbx_description
1 polymer ?
#
loop_
_entity_poly.entity_id
_entity_poly.type
_entity_poly.pdbx_seq_one_letter_code
_entity_poly.pdbx_strand_id
1 'polypeptide(L)'
;MANIADANLSWETSYTYNVALEFGLFNNRLNGTIEYFNRDSKDLLQSVPISTVTGFSSTLKNIGEINNHGLEIELSGDIIRTADLRWSAGLTGSWIRSTVTKLYDGKDIVWYDPTGDDARAKFIYREGESTLALYGLEWAGVEDETGRNVWFLNNDSQADVTVDGRPATYNYSKADEVILGDAHPDFFGGFATDLSWKGLSIALNFVYKIGGYTYNAVGRDVNDDGYYWERIMSQYCYDNRWTPDNKTAKYPQRIAIDMEDVNQKSSRHMNPADYLRLKNVTVSYTLPRAWTNKISIQNARIFFNGTNLWTLAAHKEYDPEVNEYGSRGWEIPLGKTFTFGLEFSF
;
A
#
# COMPACT_ATOMS: atom_id res chain seq x y z
N MET A 1 9.39 -31.09 -8.88
CA MET A 1 10.58 -31.49 -8.09
C MET A 1 10.09 -32.29 -6.91
N ALA A 2 10.67 -33.46 -6.63
CA ALA A 2 10.38 -34.15 -5.37
C ALA A 2 11.01 -33.34 -4.23
N ASN A 3 10.32 -33.18 -3.12
CA ASN A 3 10.86 -32.59 -1.90
C ASN A 3 11.17 -33.73 -0.92
N ILE A 4 12.20 -33.59 -0.09
CA ILE A 4 12.38 -34.51 1.04
C ILE A 4 11.22 -34.27 2.02
N ALA A 5 10.42 -35.31 2.28
CA ALA A 5 9.28 -35.23 3.18
C ALA A 5 9.77 -35.11 4.61
N ASP A 6 9.31 -34.09 5.34
CA ASP A 6 9.48 -34.01 6.78
C ASP A 6 8.25 -34.67 7.46
N ALA A 7 8.51 -35.77 8.18
CA ALA A 7 7.47 -36.54 8.86
C ALA A 7 6.85 -35.81 10.05
N ASN A 8 7.43 -34.69 10.49
CA ASN A 8 6.95 -33.88 11.62
C ASN A 8 6.15 -32.66 11.17
N LEU A 9 5.81 -32.53 9.88
CA LEU A 9 4.97 -31.45 9.41
C LEU A 9 3.61 -31.45 10.13
N SER A 10 3.24 -30.29 10.66
CA SER A 10 1.98 -30.05 11.33
C SER A 10 1.25 -28.87 10.72
N TRP A 11 0.02 -28.64 11.20
CA TRP A 11 -0.73 -27.43 10.86
C TRP A 11 -0.09 -26.19 11.50
N GLU A 12 -0.16 -25.07 10.79
CA GLU A 12 0.14 -23.75 11.34
C GLU A 12 -0.94 -23.38 12.37
N THR A 13 -0.54 -22.77 13.49
CA THR A 13 -1.46 -22.47 14.60
C THR A 13 -1.49 -20.97 14.86
N SER A 14 -2.68 -20.37 14.98
CA SER A 14 -2.85 -18.97 15.37
C SER A 14 -3.50 -18.85 16.75
N TYR A 15 -2.85 -18.15 17.66
CA TYR A 15 -3.36 -17.79 18.97
C TYR A 15 -3.80 -16.33 18.94
N THR A 16 -5.09 -16.08 19.04
CA THR A 16 -5.66 -14.73 18.98
C THR A 16 -6.29 -14.37 20.32
N TYR A 17 -6.03 -13.17 20.80
CA TYR A 17 -6.79 -12.56 21.89
C TYR A 17 -7.25 -11.16 21.49
N ASN A 18 -8.50 -10.85 21.82
CA ASN A 18 -9.14 -9.56 21.53
C ASN A 18 -9.76 -9.00 22.81
N VAL A 19 -9.65 -7.68 22.99
CA VAL A 19 -10.31 -6.95 24.07
C VAL A 19 -11.01 -5.75 23.45
N ALA A 20 -12.33 -5.70 23.55
CA ALA A 20 -13.14 -4.63 22.99
C ALA A 20 -13.88 -3.86 24.09
N LEU A 21 -13.93 -2.54 23.93
CA LEU A 21 -14.81 -1.65 24.67
C LEU A 21 -15.90 -1.14 23.72
N GLU A 22 -17.14 -1.51 24.02
CA GLU A 22 -18.32 -1.03 23.31
C GLU A 22 -19.05 0.01 24.15
N PHE A 23 -19.51 1.09 23.53
CA PHE A 23 -20.26 2.12 24.23
C PHE A 23 -21.36 2.76 23.38
N GLY A 24 -22.40 3.22 24.06
CA GLY A 24 -23.48 4.03 23.52
C GLY A 24 -23.79 5.18 24.47
N LEU A 25 -23.72 6.41 23.96
CA LEU A 25 -23.91 7.64 24.73
C LEU A 25 -25.07 8.46 24.15
N PHE A 26 -25.69 9.29 25.00
CA PHE A 26 -26.73 10.26 24.61
C PHE A 26 -27.93 9.62 23.87
N ASN A 27 -28.48 8.53 24.41
CA ASN A 27 -29.51 7.72 23.76
C ASN A 27 -29.04 7.23 22.38
N ASN A 28 -27.87 6.58 22.37
CA ASN A 28 -27.18 6.05 21.17
C ASN A 28 -26.99 7.07 20.04
N ARG A 29 -26.88 8.35 20.38
CA ARG A 29 -26.55 9.38 19.39
C ARG A 29 -25.08 9.32 19.00
N LEU A 30 -24.23 8.87 19.90
CA LEU A 30 -22.83 8.52 19.65
C LEU A 30 -22.65 7.09 20.14
N ASN A 31 -22.13 6.22 19.28
CA ASN A 31 -21.80 4.84 19.62
C ASN A 31 -20.47 4.47 18.97
N GLY A 32 -19.84 3.44 19.49
CA GLY A 32 -18.61 2.96 18.92
C GLY A 32 -18.00 1.79 19.67
N THR A 33 -16.95 1.27 19.05
CA THR A 33 -16.16 0.14 19.50
C THR A 33 -14.69 0.51 19.38
N ILE A 34 -13.92 0.25 20.44
CA ILE A 34 -12.46 0.29 20.40
C ILE A 34 -11.99 -1.11 20.75
N GLU A 35 -11.32 -1.76 19.81
CA GLU A 35 -10.81 -3.12 19.96
C GLU A 35 -9.29 -3.13 19.88
N TYR A 36 -8.65 -3.80 20.84
CA TYR A 36 -7.27 -4.22 20.71
C TYR A 36 -7.25 -5.70 20.36
N PHE A 37 -6.48 -6.07 19.35
CA PHE A 37 -6.25 -7.45 18.98
C PHE A 37 -4.75 -7.77 18.99
N ASN A 38 -4.42 -9.02 19.27
CA ASN A 38 -3.09 -9.58 19.06
C ASN A 38 -3.23 -11.03 18.63
N ARG A 39 -2.56 -11.36 17.53
CA ARG A 39 -2.53 -12.68 16.93
C ARG A 39 -1.09 -13.14 16.78
N ASP A 40 -0.74 -14.17 17.54
CA ASP A 40 0.51 -14.91 17.41
C ASP A 40 0.29 -16.10 16.49
N SER A 41 0.84 -16.04 15.28
CA SER A 41 0.86 -17.17 14.35
C SER A 41 2.18 -17.91 14.51
N LYS A 42 2.09 -19.19 14.86
CA LYS A 42 3.22 -20.07 15.14
C LYS A 42 3.23 -21.26 14.21
N ASP A 43 4.39 -21.91 14.15
CA ASP A 43 4.60 -23.12 13.39
C ASP A 43 4.33 -22.90 11.90
N LEU A 44 4.61 -21.69 11.38
CA LEU A 44 4.48 -21.36 9.97
C LEU A 44 5.45 -22.17 9.13
N LEU A 45 5.00 -22.57 7.95
CA LEU A 45 5.75 -23.37 7.01
C LEU A 45 6.86 -22.53 6.35
N GLN A 46 8.10 -22.84 6.70
CA GLN A 46 9.31 -22.20 6.18
C GLN A 46 10.11 -23.19 5.34
N SER A 47 10.54 -22.77 4.14
CA SER A 47 11.51 -23.51 3.34
C SER A 47 12.90 -23.28 3.92
N VAL A 48 13.50 -24.30 4.52
CA VAL A 48 14.82 -24.22 5.17
C VAL A 48 15.90 -24.93 4.35
N PRO A 49 17.10 -24.36 4.20
CA PRO A 49 18.19 -24.99 3.47
C PRO A 49 18.68 -26.25 4.21
N ILE A 50 18.97 -27.29 3.45
CA ILE A 50 19.55 -28.55 3.97
C ILE A 50 20.80 -28.92 3.17
N SER A 51 21.59 -29.86 3.69
CA SER A 51 22.77 -30.36 2.98
C SER A 51 22.39 -30.97 1.63
N THR A 52 23.02 -30.45 0.56
CA THR A 52 22.82 -30.91 -0.82
C THR A 52 23.34 -32.33 -1.06
N VAL A 53 24.09 -32.90 -0.12
CA VAL A 53 24.48 -34.33 -0.13
C VAL A 53 23.27 -35.26 -0.17
N THR A 54 22.11 -34.80 0.34
CA THR A 54 20.84 -35.53 0.29
C THR A 54 20.19 -35.55 -1.09
N GLY A 55 20.72 -34.79 -2.06
CA GLY A 55 20.11 -34.59 -3.38
C GLY A 55 19.03 -33.50 -3.42
N PHE A 56 18.71 -32.88 -2.28
CA PHE A 56 17.77 -31.77 -2.14
C PHE A 56 18.46 -30.55 -1.53
N SER A 57 18.04 -29.34 -1.91
CA SER A 57 18.61 -28.08 -1.41
C SER A 57 17.81 -27.46 -0.25
N SER A 58 16.54 -27.83 -0.08
CA SER A 58 15.70 -27.38 1.03
C SER A 58 14.67 -28.43 1.46
N THR A 59 14.10 -28.23 2.65
CA THR A 59 12.91 -28.94 3.13
C THR A 59 11.97 -27.96 3.82
N LEU A 60 10.68 -28.31 3.93
CA LEU A 60 9.69 -27.46 4.59
C LEU A 60 9.59 -27.84 6.07
N LYS A 61 9.60 -26.86 6.96
CA LYS A 61 9.48 -27.06 8.41
C LYS A 61 8.57 -26.02 9.04
N ASN A 62 7.84 -26.43 10.09
CA ASN A 62 7.04 -25.56 10.94
C ASN A 62 7.96 -24.79 11.91
N ILE A 63 8.40 -23.59 11.54
CA ILE A 63 9.36 -22.80 12.33
C ILE A 63 8.99 -21.32 12.41
N GLY A 64 8.46 -20.77 11.31
CA GLY A 64 8.20 -19.34 11.24
C GLY A 64 7.20 -18.91 12.29
N GLU A 65 7.46 -17.77 12.92
CA GLU A 65 6.50 -17.12 13.81
C GLU A 65 6.33 -15.65 13.38
N ILE A 66 5.08 -15.19 13.34
CA ILE A 66 4.74 -13.78 13.14
C ILE A 66 3.76 -13.34 14.22
N ASN A 67 3.87 -12.08 14.62
CA ASN A 67 2.93 -11.43 15.50
C ASN A 67 2.22 -10.31 14.74
N ASN A 68 0.89 -10.30 14.80
CA ASN A 68 0.07 -9.21 14.27
C ASN A 68 -0.73 -8.63 15.42
N HIS A 69 -0.51 -7.37 15.77
CA HIS A 69 -1.31 -6.69 16.79
C HIS A 69 -1.71 -5.31 16.34
N GLY A 70 -2.78 -4.80 16.94
CA GLY A 70 -3.36 -3.56 16.47
C GLY A 70 -4.48 -3.02 17.31
N LEU A 71 -4.92 -1.83 16.91
CA LEU A 71 -6.09 -1.14 17.44
C LEU A 71 -7.06 -0.90 16.29
N GLU A 72 -8.31 -1.26 16.52
CA GLU A 72 -9.42 -0.98 15.61
C GLU A 72 -10.42 -0.06 16.32
N ILE A 73 -10.84 0.97 15.60
CA ILE A 73 -11.77 1.97 16.10
C ILE A 73 -12.91 2.07 15.10
N GLU A 74 -14.13 1.91 15.60
CA GLU A 74 -15.37 2.23 14.90
C GLU A 74 -16.14 3.26 15.73
N LEU A 75 -16.44 4.41 15.14
CA LEU A 75 -17.26 5.45 15.76
C LEU A 75 -18.38 5.81 14.80
N SER A 76 -19.60 5.91 15.29
CA SER A 76 -20.72 6.42 14.53
C SER A 76 -21.61 7.32 15.37
N GLY A 77 -22.23 8.30 14.72
CA GLY A 77 -23.19 9.14 15.43
C GLY A 77 -24.03 10.06 14.56
N ASP A 78 -25.16 10.48 15.12
CA ASP A 78 -26.03 11.49 14.53
C ASP A 78 -25.59 12.89 15.00
N ILE A 79 -24.89 13.64 14.14
CA ILE A 79 -24.50 15.03 14.40
C ILE A 79 -25.74 15.91 14.50
N ILE A 80 -26.74 15.72 13.64
CA ILE A 80 -28.06 16.37 13.73
C ILE A 80 -29.13 15.28 13.69
N ARG A 81 -30.09 15.34 14.62
CA ARG A 81 -31.23 14.42 14.68
C ARG A 81 -32.50 15.18 15.00
N THR A 82 -33.27 15.50 13.96
CA THR A 82 -34.58 16.16 14.04
C THR A 82 -35.59 15.37 13.18
N ALA A 83 -36.86 15.77 13.17
CA ALA A 83 -37.90 15.12 12.37
C ALA A 83 -37.64 15.23 10.85
N ASP A 84 -37.13 16.38 10.38
CA ASP A 84 -36.97 16.66 8.95
C ASP A 84 -35.53 16.54 8.45
N LEU A 85 -34.57 16.68 9.35
CA LEU A 85 -33.14 16.73 9.06
C LEU A 85 -32.40 15.74 9.95
N ARG A 86 -31.66 14.83 9.31
CA ARG A 86 -30.67 13.97 9.96
C ARG A 86 -29.34 14.13 9.25
N TRP A 87 -28.29 14.33 10.03
CA TRP A 87 -26.91 14.29 9.57
C TRP A 87 -26.16 13.33 10.47
N SER A 88 -25.64 12.25 9.91
CA SER A 88 -24.79 11.28 10.61
C SER A 88 -23.41 11.21 9.99
N ALA A 89 -22.45 10.81 10.81
CA ALA A 89 -21.10 10.50 10.35
C ALA A 89 -20.61 9.22 11.03
N GLY A 90 -19.78 8.49 10.31
CA GLY A 90 -19.07 7.30 10.78
C GLY A 90 -17.59 7.41 10.47
N LEU A 91 -16.75 6.85 11.33
CA LEU A 91 -15.32 6.75 11.18
C LEU A 91 -14.91 5.31 11.53
N THR A 92 -14.14 4.70 10.65
CA THR A 92 -13.41 3.47 10.91
C THR A 92 -11.91 3.74 10.78
N GLY A 93 -11.12 3.06 11.59
CA GLY A 93 -9.67 3.19 11.55
C GLY A 93 -8.98 2.00 12.19
N SER A 94 -7.89 1.57 11.58
CA SER A 94 -7.08 0.42 11.99
C SER A 94 -5.61 0.82 11.99
N TRP A 95 -4.97 0.59 13.13
CA TRP A 95 -3.51 0.60 13.28
C TRP A 95 -3.07 -0.84 13.46
N ILE A 96 -2.17 -1.34 12.59
CA ILE A 96 -1.71 -2.72 12.63
C ILE A 96 -0.19 -2.75 12.51
N ARG A 97 0.45 -3.54 13.36
CA ARG A 97 1.86 -3.91 13.25
C ARG A 97 1.95 -5.41 12.99
N SER A 98 2.59 -5.77 11.90
CA SER A 98 2.91 -7.16 11.54
C SER A 98 4.41 -7.35 11.63
N THR A 99 4.87 -8.23 12.52
CA THR A 99 6.30 -8.41 12.82
C THR A 99 6.70 -9.87 12.71
N VAL A 100 7.84 -10.13 12.09
CA VAL A 100 8.48 -11.46 12.10
C VAL A 100 9.10 -11.68 13.47
N THR A 101 8.63 -12.68 14.22
CA THR A 101 9.12 -12.95 15.58
C THR A 101 10.13 -14.08 15.65
N LYS A 102 10.15 -14.99 14.65
CA LYS A 102 11.10 -16.09 14.60
C LYS A 102 11.30 -16.63 13.20
N LEU A 103 12.54 -16.94 12.88
CA LEU A 103 12.98 -17.63 11.66
C LEU A 103 13.93 -18.78 12.03
N TYR A 104 14.07 -19.74 11.13
CA TYR A 104 15.06 -20.81 11.28
C TYR A 104 16.49 -20.27 11.47
N ASP A 105 17.08 -20.58 12.62
CA ASP A 105 18.40 -20.10 13.05
C ASP A 105 18.56 -18.56 13.01
N GLY A 106 17.48 -17.80 13.08
CA GLY A 106 17.50 -16.33 12.92
C GLY A 106 17.98 -15.87 11.54
N LYS A 107 17.94 -16.74 10.53
CA LYS A 107 18.40 -16.41 9.18
C LYS A 107 17.35 -15.63 8.42
N ASP A 108 17.75 -14.46 7.94
CA ASP A 108 16.93 -13.63 7.07
C ASP A 108 16.46 -14.39 5.83
N ILE A 109 15.23 -14.11 5.40
CA ILE A 109 14.67 -14.62 4.14
C ILE A 109 14.39 -13.43 3.23
N VAL A 110 15.16 -13.33 2.14
CA VAL A 110 14.86 -12.42 1.05
C VAL A 110 13.81 -13.06 0.15
N TRP A 111 12.74 -12.33 -0.12
CA TRP A 111 11.67 -12.76 -1.00
C TRP A 111 11.23 -11.61 -1.91
N TYR A 112 10.42 -11.93 -2.90
CA TYR A 112 9.96 -10.99 -3.90
C TYR A 112 8.45 -11.05 -4.00
N ASP A 113 7.83 -9.91 -4.30
CA ASP A 113 6.42 -9.85 -4.66
C ASP A 113 6.07 -10.94 -5.69
N PRO A 114 5.19 -11.90 -5.35
CA PRO A 114 4.81 -13.00 -6.22
C PRO A 114 3.80 -12.60 -7.30
N THR A 115 3.30 -11.37 -7.29
CA THR A 115 2.33 -10.89 -8.29
C THR A 115 3.05 -10.55 -9.59
N GLY A 116 3.01 -11.48 -10.55
CA GLY A 116 3.60 -11.31 -11.88
C GLY A 116 5.04 -11.82 -11.99
N ASP A 117 5.52 -11.96 -13.23
CA ASP A 117 6.72 -12.73 -13.55
C ASP A 117 8.07 -11.99 -13.35
N ASP A 118 8.06 -10.68 -13.01
CA ASP A 118 9.27 -9.82 -13.04
C ASP A 118 9.74 -9.34 -11.65
N ALA A 119 9.50 -10.14 -10.59
CA ALA A 119 10.01 -9.90 -9.23
C ALA A 119 9.92 -8.42 -8.80
N ARG A 120 8.68 -7.93 -8.76
CA ARG A 120 8.31 -6.51 -8.80
C ARG A 120 8.96 -5.68 -7.68
N ALA A 121 8.80 -6.13 -6.44
CA ALA A 121 9.41 -5.54 -5.25
C ALA A 121 10.19 -6.61 -4.47
N LYS A 122 11.23 -6.19 -3.75
CA LYS A 122 12.07 -7.05 -2.92
C LYS A 122 11.83 -6.73 -1.45
N PHE A 123 11.67 -7.79 -0.67
CA PHE A 123 11.36 -7.73 0.74
C PHE A 123 12.31 -8.63 1.52
N ILE A 124 12.34 -8.43 2.83
CA ILE A 124 13.11 -9.28 3.75
C ILE A 124 12.25 -9.64 4.96
N TYR A 125 12.21 -10.92 5.29
CA TYR A 125 11.83 -11.36 6.63
C TYR A 125 13.08 -11.37 7.48
N ARG A 126 13.09 -10.55 8.53
CA ARG A 126 14.13 -10.47 9.56
C ARG A 126 13.45 -10.41 10.92
N GLU A 127 13.96 -11.16 11.89
CA GLU A 127 13.39 -11.15 13.25
C GLU A 127 13.38 -9.73 13.83
N GLY A 128 12.22 -9.30 14.35
CA GLY A 128 11.99 -7.95 14.86
C GLY A 128 11.51 -6.94 13.82
N GLU A 129 11.52 -7.28 12.53
CA GLU A 129 11.15 -6.39 11.44
C GLU A 129 9.76 -6.69 10.86
N SER A 130 9.25 -5.74 10.07
CA SER A 130 7.95 -5.87 9.42
C SER A 130 7.89 -7.03 8.44
N THR A 131 6.73 -7.69 8.34
CA THR A 131 6.51 -8.73 7.32
C THR A 131 6.46 -8.16 5.89
N LEU A 132 6.31 -6.84 5.72
CA LEU A 132 6.45 -6.16 4.43
C LEU A 132 7.60 -5.12 4.44
N ALA A 133 8.68 -5.43 5.15
CA ALA A 133 9.91 -4.64 5.11
C ALA A 133 10.52 -4.66 3.70
N LEU A 134 10.53 -3.50 3.04
CA LEU A 134 11.13 -3.30 1.72
C LEU A 134 12.66 -3.35 1.86
N TYR A 135 13.30 -4.12 0.99
CA TYR A 135 14.74 -4.39 1.07
C TYR A 135 15.42 -4.11 -0.28
N GLY A 136 16.51 -3.35 -0.25
CA GLY A 136 17.25 -2.99 -1.46
C GLY A 136 18.29 -1.91 -1.22
N LEU A 137 18.74 -1.29 -2.31
CA LEU A 137 19.76 -0.24 -2.26
C LEU A 137 19.15 1.11 -1.88
N GLU A 138 19.87 1.89 -1.08
CA GLU A 138 19.43 3.23 -0.71
C GLU A 138 19.97 4.26 -1.70
N TRP A 139 19.06 4.80 -2.50
CA TRP A 139 19.38 5.81 -3.51
C TRP A 139 19.53 7.18 -2.87
N ALA A 140 20.69 7.81 -3.11
CA ALA A 140 21.05 9.12 -2.57
C ALA A 140 20.67 10.28 -3.51
N GLY A 141 20.12 9.98 -4.68
CA GLY A 141 19.66 10.96 -5.65
C GLY A 141 20.51 11.03 -6.92
N VAL A 142 20.45 12.18 -7.55
CA VAL A 142 21.17 12.49 -8.79
C VAL A 142 22.26 13.50 -8.46
N GLU A 143 23.47 13.29 -8.97
CA GLU A 143 24.54 14.28 -8.85
C GLU A 143 24.31 15.44 -9.83
N ASP A 144 24.26 16.67 -9.30
CA ASP A 144 23.88 17.87 -10.07
C ASP A 144 24.77 18.17 -11.28
N GLU A 145 26.07 17.83 -11.24
CA GLU A 145 27.01 18.22 -12.29
C GLU A 145 27.05 17.25 -13.48
N THR A 146 26.90 15.95 -13.22
CA THR A 146 27.01 14.90 -14.24
C THR A 146 25.70 14.17 -14.52
N GLY A 147 24.67 14.37 -13.68
CA GLY A 147 23.40 13.66 -13.80
C GLY A 147 23.48 12.17 -13.45
N ARG A 148 24.57 11.73 -12.81
CA ARG A 148 24.76 10.33 -12.42
C ARG A 148 23.89 9.95 -11.22
N ASN A 149 23.44 8.70 -11.21
CA ASN A 149 22.87 8.11 -10.01
C ASN A 149 23.92 8.00 -8.90
N VAL A 150 23.47 8.18 -7.65
CA VAL A 150 24.28 8.04 -6.45
C VAL A 150 23.57 7.13 -5.46
N TRP A 151 24.30 6.25 -4.79
CA TRP A 151 23.78 5.36 -3.74
C TRP A 151 24.58 5.52 -2.47
N PHE A 152 23.92 5.45 -1.32
CA PHE A 152 24.61 5.33 -0.05
C PHE A 152 25.28 3.96 0.04
N LEU A 153 26.51 3.93 0.52
CA LEU A 153 27.29 2.68 0.59
C LEU A 153 26.72 1.69 1.60
N ASN A 154 26.28 2.20 2.76
CA ASN A 154 25.78 1.40 3.89
C ASN A 154 26.74 0.28 4.34
N ASN A 155 28.04 0.45 4.07
CA ASN A 155 29.13 -0.43 4.43
C ASN A 155 30.45 0.36 4.55
N ASP A 156 31.56 -0.36 4.81
CA ASP A 156 32.90 0.23 5.00
C ASP A 156 33.71 0.41 3.70
N SER A 157 33.07 0.30 2.53
CA SER A 157 33.75 0.49 1.24
C SER A 157 34.24 1.93 1.07
N GLN A 158 35.23 2.10 0.19
CA GLN A 158 35.73 3.44 -0.14
C GLN A 158 34.66 4.24 -0.90
N ALA A 159 34.26 5.38 -0.33
CA ALA A 159 33.32 6.31 -0.93
C ALA A 159 33.93 7.04 -2.13
N ASP A 160 33.11 7.23 -3.18
CA ASP A 160 33.46 8.11 -4.31
C ASP A 160 33.02 9.55 -4.03
N VAL A 161 31.92 9.73 -3.28
CA VAL A 161 31.31 11.01 -2.94
C VAL A 161 30.69 10.98 -1.54
N THR A 162 30.37 12.14 -0.98
CA THR A 162 29.60 12.28 0.27
C THR A 162 28.31 13.04 0.00
N VAL A 163 27.18 12.46 0.39
CA VAL A 163 25.85 13.08 0.28
C VAL A 163 25.28 13.19 1.70
N ASP A 164 24.87 14.39 2.11
CA ASP A 164 24.34 14.66 3.47
C ASP A 164 25.21 14.11 4.61
N GLY A 165 26.53 14.16 4.44
CA GLY A 165 27.50 13.65 5.44
C GLY A 165 27.66 12.13 5.48
N ARG A 166 27.01 11.38 4.58
CA ARG A 166 27.11 9.92 4.49
C ARG A 166 27.95 9.49 3.29
N PRO A 167 28.74 8.40 3.41
CA PRO A 167 29.55 7.87 2.32
C PRO A 167 28.66 7.30 1.21
N ALA A 168 28.97 7.65 -0.02
CA ALA A 168 28.19 7.28 -1.20
C ALA A 168 29.08 6.95 -2.41
N THR A 169 28.50 6.30 -3.40
CA THR A 169 29.19 5.80 -4.59
C THR A 169 28.37 6.03 -5.85
N TYR A 170 29.06 6.15 -6.99
CA TYR A 170 28.43 6.11 -8.32
C TYR A 170 28.29 4.67 -8.85
N ASN A 171 28.81 3.67 -8.14
CA ASN A 171 28.72 2.26 -8.51
C ASN A 171 27.88 1.51 -7.48
N TYR A 172 26.63 1.25 -7.84
CA TYR A 172 25.68 0.56 -6.96
C TYR A 172 26.17 -0.81 -6.47
N SER A 173 27.05 -1.49 -7.22
CA SER A 173 27.58 -2.81 -6.83
C SER A 173 28.55 -2.74 -5.64
N LYS A 174 29.01 -1.54 -5.25
CA LYS A 174 29.79 -1.34 -4.02
C LYS A 174 28.90 -1.09 -2.79
N ALA A 175 27.60 -0.86 -2.97
CA ALA A 175 26.67 -0.55 -1.89
C ALA A 175 25.98 -1.80 -1.35
N ASP A 176 25.72 -1.81 -0.04
CA ASP A 176 24.98 -2.88 0.63
C ASP A 176 23.48 -2.60 0.62
N GLU A 177 22.69 -3.66 0.46
CA GLU A 177 21.24 -3.58 0.59
C GLU A 177 20.83 -3.49 2.06
N VAL A 178 19.89 -2.59 2.34
CA VAL A 178 19.36 -2.33 3.68
C VAL A 178 17.83 -2.36 3.66
N ILE A 179 17.21 -2.40 4.84
CA ILE A 179 15.78 -2.18 4.97
C ILE A 179 15.51 -0.70 4.67
N LEU A 180 14.72 -0.45 3.64
CA LEU A 180 14.45 0.89 3.11
C LEU A 180 13.21 1.53 3.75
N GLY A 181 12.28 0.71 4.21
CA GLY A 181 11.02 1.14 4.78
C GLY A 181 10.00 0.00 4.86
N ASP A 182 8.75 0.35 5.11
CA ASP A 182 7.66 -0.61 5.29
C ASP A 182 6.53 -0.32 4.29
N ALA A 183 6.00 -1.36 3.65
CA ALA A 183 4.81 -1.24 2.81
C ALA A 183 3.50 -1.33 3.60
N HIS A 184 3.53 -1.78 4.86
CA HIS A 184 2.38 -1.60 5.75
C HIS A 184 2.14 -0.10 5.99
N PRO A 185 0.89 0.36 5.87
CA PRO A 185 0.55 1.70 6.35
C PRO A 185 0.61 1.77 7.86
N ASP A 186 0.94 2.94 8.39
CA ASP A 186 0.87 3.17 9.84
C ASP A 186 -0.60 3.19 10.29
N PHE A 187 -1.50 3.78 9.51
CA PHE A 187 -2.93 3.83 9.81
C PHE A 187 -3.78 3.81 8.54
N PHE A 188 -4.90 3.12 8.55
CA PHE A 188 -5.83 3.09 7.41
C PHE A 188 -7.27 2.94 7.88
N GLY A 189 -8.21 3.33 7.04
CA GLY A 189 -9.62 3.23 7.39
C GLY A 189 -10.50 4.00 6.43
N GLY A 190 -11.65 4.44 6.93
CA GLY A 190 -12.58 5.23 6.15
C GLY A 190 -13.44 6.12 7.02
N PHE A 191 -14.11 7.06 6.38
CA PHE A 191 -15.18 7.80 7.04
C PHE A 191 -16.32 8.01 6.08
N ALA A 192 -17.53 8.00 6.63
CA ALA A 192 -18.76 8.20 5.90
C ALA A 192 -19.52 9.39 6.51
N THR A 193 -20.24 10.11 5.67
CA THR A 193 -21.17 11.14 6.12
C THR A 193 -22.45 11.07 5.31
N ASP A 194 -23.58 11.06 6.02
CA ASP A 194 -24.91 10.91 5.45
C ASP A 194 -25.79 12.07 5.90
N LEU A 195 -26.32 12.81 4.95
CA LEU A 195 -27.25 13.90 5.16
C LEU A 195 -28.59 13.55 4.52
N SER A 196 -29.65 13.50 5.32
CA SER A 196 -31.01 13.36 4.82
C SER A 196 -31.87 14.54 5.23
N TRP A 197 -32.54 15.16 4.26
CA TRP A 197 -33.39 16.33 4.47
C TRP A 197 -34.60 16.32 3.53
N LYS A 198 -35.80 16.18 4.09
CA LYS A 198 -37.08 16.28 3.34
C LYS A 198 -37.11 15.51 2.00
N GLY A 199 -36.63 14.26 2.01
CA GLY A 199 -36.57 13.39 0.84
C GLY A 199 -35.26 13.44 0.06
N LEU A 200 -34.43 14.48 0.23
CA LEU A 200 -33.05 14.51 -0.25
C LEU A 200 -32.19 13.63 0.65
N SER A 201 -31.30 12.84 0.06
CA SER A 201 -30.28 12.06 0.75
C SER A 201 -28.95 12.19 0.01
N ILE A 202 -27.89 12.54 0.74
CA ILE A 202 -26.52 12.65 0.27
C ILE A 202 -25.65 11.77 1.16
N ALA A 203 -24.98 10.78 0.58
CA ALA A 203 -24.02 9.93 1.27
C ALA A 203 -22.65 10.05 0.59
N LEU A 204 -21.62 10.32 1.38
CA LEU A 204 -20.23 10.41 0.93
C LEU A 204 -19.41 9.39 1.70
N ASN A 205 -18.66 8.55 0.99
CA ASN A 205 -17.80 7.53 1.57
C ASN A 205 -16.35 7.75 1.15
N PHE A 206 -15.49 7.94 2.14
CA PHE A 206 -14.07 8.14 1.97
C PHE A 206 -13.28 6.96 2.55
N VAL A 207 -12.16 6.66 1.90
CA VAL A 207 -11.13 5.75 2.43
C VAL A 207 -9.80 6.48 2.48
N TYR A 208 -8.98 6.16 3.47
CA TYR A 208 -7.67 6.76 3.62
C TYR A 208 -6.63 5.72 4.02
N LYS A 209 -5.38 6.04 3.67
CA LYS A 209 -4.17 5.35 4.09
C LYS A 209 -3.15 6.42 4.48
N ILE A 210 -2.48 6.24 5.61
CA ILE A 210 -1.49 7.17 6.16
C ILE A 210 -0.24 6.37 6.52
N GLY A 211 0.92 6.87 6.11
CA GLY A 211 2.21 6.21 6.29
C GLY A 211 2.43 5.03 5.37
N GLY A 212 3.63 4.44 5.49
CA GLY A 212 4.11 3.37 4.64
C GLY A 212 4.52 3.83 3.24
N TYR A 213 5.02 2.89 2.45
CA TYR A 213 5.53 3.14 1.10
C TYR A 213 4.86 2.23 0.09
N THR A 214 4.76 2.74 -1.13
CA THR A 214 4.47 1.93 -2.31
C THR A 214 5.74 1.74 -3.14
N TYR A 215 5.91 0.56 -3.73
CA TYR A 215 7.03 0.25 -4.61
C TYR A 215 6.60 0.25 -6.09
N ASN A 216 7.21 1.12 -6.87
CA ASN A 216 6.93 1.31 -8.28
C ASN A 216 7.76 0.38 -9.17
N ALA A 217 7.36 -0.90 -9.27
CA ALA A 217 8.12 -1.90 -10.02
C ALA A 217 8.23 -1.57 -11.51
N VAL A 218 7.11 -1.20 -12.13
CA VAL A 218 7.08 -0.74 -13.54
C VAL A 218 7.85 0.55 -13.75
N GLY A 219 8.02 1.33 -12.67
CA GLY A 219 8.89 2.50 -12.66
C GLY A 219 10.29 2.18 -13.14
N ARG A 220 10.82 0.97 -12.88
CA ARG A 220 12.09 0.55 -13.46
C ARG A 220 11.99 0.51 -14.99
N ASP A 221 10.96 -0.10 -15.54
CA ASP A 221 10.82 -0.24 -16.99
C ASP A 221 10.57 1.09 -17.72
N VAL A 222 9.86 2.03 -17.08
CA VAL A 222 9.45 3.32 -17.69
C VAL A 222 10.25 4.53 -17.24
N ASN A 223 11.27 4.32 -16.40
CA ASN A 223 12.23 5.32 -15.93
C ASN A 223 13.67 4.80 -16.09
N ASP A 224 13.92 4.05 -17.16
CA ASP A 224 15.23 3.48 -17.41
C ASP A 224 16.24 4.54 -17.88
N ASP A 225 17.47 4.42 -17.38
CA ASP A 225 18.52 5.41 -17.57
C ASP A 225 19.36 5.14 -18.84
N GLY A 226 19.02 4.09 -19.59
CA GLY A 226 19.57 3.82 -20.91
C GLY A 226 20.22 2.44 -21.08
N TYR A 227 20.21 1.59 -20.06
CA TYR A 227 20.59 0.18 -20.18
C TYR A 227 19.65 -0.57 -21.13
N TYR A 228 18.34 -0.30 -21.00
CA TYR A 228 17.31 -0.73 -21.94
C TYR A 228 16.78 0.48 -22.73
N TRP A 229 17.66 1.10 -23.53
CA TRP A 229 17.39 2.37 -24.21
C TRP A 229 16.18 2.35 -25.15
N GLU A 230 15.77 1.19 -25.65
CA GLU A 230 14.59 1.00 -26.49
C GLU A 230 13.26 0.96 -25.72
N ARG A 231 13.28 0.86 -24.38
CA ARG A 231 12.06 0.84 -23.57
C ARG A 231 11.35 2.19 -23.61
N ILE A 232 10.02 2.12 -23.50
CA ILE A 232 9.18 3.29 -23.35
C ILE A 232 9.57 4.05 -22.08
N MET A 233 9.47 5.37 -22.12
CA MET A 233 9.69 6.23 -20.95
C MET A 233 8.40 7.01 -20.67
N SER A 234 8.04 7.16 -19.40
CA SER A 234 6.91 8.01 -19.04
C SER A 234 7.23 9.46 -19.36
N GLN A 235 6.23 10.23 -19.82
CA GLN A 235 6.42 11.65 -20.10
C GLN A 235 6.91 12.41 -18.85
N TYR A 236 6.36 12.12 -17.68
CA TYR A 236 6.78 12.73 -16.42
C TYR A 236 8.27 12.46 -16.11
N CYS A 237 8.75 11.23 -16.29
CA CYS A 237 10.16 10.92 -16.09
C CYS A 237 11.05 11.65 -17.08
N TYR A 238 10.64 11.69 -18.36
CA TYR A 238 11.36 12.41 -19.39
C TYR A 238 11.49 13.90 -19.06
N ASP A 239 10.40 14.56 -18.68
CA ASP A 239 10.37 16.00 -18.41
C ASP A 239 11.15 16.38 -17.14
N ASN A 240 11.33 15.45 -16.19
CA ASN A 240 11.99 15.67 -14.90
C ASN A 240 13.39 15.04 -14.80
N ARG A 241 13.97 14.59 -15.92
CA ARG A 241 15.33 14.05 -15.97
C ARG A 241 16.40 15.13 -15.99
N TRP A 242 17.61 14.73 -15.66
CA TRP A 242 18.77 15.59 -15.74
C TRP A 242 19.09 15.95 -17.19
N THR A 243 19.32 17.24 -17.41
CA THR A 243 19.88 17.78 -18.65
C THR A 243 20.87 18.90 -18.29
N PRO A 244 21.74 19.33 -19.22
CA PRO A 244 22.61 20.48 -18.97
C PRO A 244 21.86 21.75 -18.54
N ASP A 245 20.59 21.89 -18.93
CA ASP A 245 19.71 23.02 -18.57
C ASP A 245 18.84 22.74 -17.32
N ASN A 246 18.79 21.49 -16.84
CA ASN A 246 18.04 21.03 -15.67
C ASN A 246 18.93 20.18 -14.76
N LYS A 247 19.85 20.85 -14.04
CA LYS A 247 20.86 20.19 -13.21
C LYS A 247 20.33 19.63 -11.89
N THR A 248 19.34 20.27 -11.29
CA THR A 248 18.71 19.83 -10.02
C THR A 248 17.52 18.90 -10.26
N ALA A 249 17.72 17.93 -11.16
CA ALA A 249 16.65 17.06 -11.64
C ALA A 249 16.29 15.93 -10.67
N LYS A 250 15.03 15.48 -10.75
CA LYS A 250 14.54 14.35 -9.96
C LYS A 250 15.03 13.01 -10.47
N TYR A 251 15.30 12.90 -11.77
CA TYR A 251 15.75 11.65 -12.39
C TYR A 251 17.10 11.84 -13.05
N PRO A 252 17.95 10.80 -13.08
CA PRO A 252 19.29 10.87 -13.64
C PRO A 252 19.28 11.16 -15.14
N GLN A 253 20.45 11.43 -15.69
CA GLN A 253 20.62 11.59 -17.12
C GLN A 253 20.34 10.24 -17.80
N ARG A 254 19.59 10.29 -18.90
CA ARG A 254 19.38 9.11 -19.76
C ARG A 254 20.47 9.02 -20.82
N ILE A 255 21.26 7.97 -20.79
CA ILE A 255 22.37 7.73 -21.72
C ILE A 255 22.25 6.33 -22.32
N ALA A 256 21.94 6.23 -23.61
CA ALA A 256 21.73 4.97 -24.36
C ALA A 256 23.00 4.12 -24.60
N ILE A 257 24.02 4.29 -23.76
CA ILE A 257 25.27 3.50 -23.74
C ILE A 257 25.62 3.06 -22.31
N ASP A 258 24.71 3.25 -21.35
CA ASP A 258 24.89 2.76 -19.98
C ASP A 258 24.86 1.22 -19.98
N MET A 259 25.94 0.60 -19.50
CA MET A 259 26.08 -0.86 -19.41
C MET A 259 25.99 -1.37 -17.96
N GLU A 260 25.74 -0.48 -16.99
CA GLU A 260 25.80 -0.83 -15.57
C GLU A 260 24.49 -1.40 -15.03
N ASP A 261 23.36 -1.22 -15.74
CA ASP A 261 22.01 -1.58 -15.25
C ASP A 261 21.73 -0.98 -13.87
N VAL A 262 21.94 0.34 -13.74
CA VAL A 262 21.81 1.09 -12.48
C VAL A 262 20.40 1.10 -11.89
N ASN A 263 19.42 0.62 -12.64
CA ASN A 263 18.00 0.63 -12.31
C ASN A 263 17.61 -0.55 -11.41
N GLN A 264 18.38 -0.73 -10.34
CA GLN A 264 18.24 -1.82 -9.37
C GLN A 264 17.14 -1.56 -8.36
N LYS A 265 16.77 -2.63 -7.64
CA LYS A 265 15.77 -2.56 -6.56
C LYS A 265 16.25 -1.64 -5.45
N SER A 266 15.63 -0.47 -5.36
CA SER A 266 16.14 0.62 -4.54
C SER A 266 15.04 1.59 -4.10
N SER A 267 15.37 2.44 -3.13
CA SER A 267 14.46 3.49 -2.64
C SER A 267 14.08 4.52 -3.71
N ARG A 268 14.81 4.57 -4.84
CA ARG A 268 14.44 5.38 -6.03
C ARG A 268 13.02 5.08 -6.52
N HIS A 269 12.58 3.83 -6.39
CA HIS A 269 11.26 3.39 -6.85
C HIS A 269 10.21 3.39 -5.73
N MET A 270 10.56 3.85 -4.53
CA MET A 270 9.62 3.95 -3.41
C MET A 270 8.95 5.32 -3.40
N ASN A 271 7.66 5.34 -3.11
CA ASN A 271 6.90 6.58 -2.96
C ASN A 271 5.99 6.50 -1.73
N PRO A 272 5.71 7.63 -1.05
CA PRO A 272 4.78 7.65 0.07
C PRO A 272 3.42 7.07 -0.32
N ALA A 273 2.86 6.22 0.54
CA ALA A 273 1.59 5.54 0.29
C ALA A 273 0.36 6.35 0.76
N ASP A 274 0.55 7.55 1.29
CA ASP A 274 -0.53 8.36 1.85
C ASP A 274 -1.55 8.77 0.78
N TYR A 275 -2.83 8.51 1.05
CA TYR A 275 -3.92 9.03 0.24
C TYR A 275 -5.25 9.14 0.99
N LEU A 276 -6.12 9.98 0.45
CA LEU A 276 -7.54 10.09 0.78
C LEU A 276 -8.35 10.00 -0.52
N ARG A 277 -9.32 9.10 -0.58
CA ARG A 277 -10.13 8.85 -1.78
C ARG A 277 -11.61 8.91 -1.46
N LEU A 278 -12.37 9.65 -2.28
CA LEU A 278 -13.82 9.60 -2.29
C LEU A 278 -14.26 8.38 -3.11
N LYS A 279 -14.49 7.27 -2.41
CA LYS A 279 -14.83 5.98 -3.03
C LYS A 279 -16.23 6.01 -3.64
N ASN A 280 -17.21 6.53 -2.91
CA ASN A 280 -18.60 6.59 -3.37
C ASN A 280 -19.27 7.92 -2.99
N VAL A 281 -20.02 8.46 -3.95
CA VAL A 281 -20.99 9.55 -3.75
C VAL A 281 -22.35 9.04 -4.16
N THR A 282 -23.32 9.12 -3.26
CA THR A 282 -24.72 8.86 -3.58
C THR A 282 -25.52 10.11 -3.29
N VAL A 283 -26.21 10.62 -4.31
CA VAL A 283 -27.20 11.69 -4.14
C VAL A 283 -28.53 11.15 -4.62
N SER A 284 -29.56 11.26 -3.81
CA SER A 284 -30.89 10.82 -4.20
C SER A 284 -31.99 11.69 -3.66
N TYR A 285 -33.11 11.72 -4.37
CA TYR A 285 -34.31 12.41 -3.94
C TYR A 285 -35.51 11.49 -4.07
N THR A 286 -36.15 11.21 -2.95
CA THR A 286 -37.42 10.49 -2.88
C THR A 286 -38.56 11.48 -3.06
N LEU A 287 -39.39 11.26 -4.08
CA LEU A 287 -40.50 12.15 -4.39
C LEU A 287 -41.56 12.11 -3.27
N PRO A 288 -42.18 13.27 -2.94
CA PRO A 288 -43.26 13.29 -1.95
C PRO A 288 -44.44 12.40 -2.35
N ARG A 289 -44.99 11.64 -1.39
CA ARG A 289 -46.15 10.76 -1.61
C ARG A 289 -47.36 11.49 -2.20
N ALA A 290 -47.54 12.77 -1.88
CA ALA A 290 -48.61 13.59 -2.44
C ALA A 290 -48.56 13.71 -3.98
N TRP A 291 -47.38 13.53 -4.58
CA TRP A 291 -47.18 13.55 -6.03
C TRP A 291 -47.32 12.14 -6.61
N THR A 292 -46.67 11.14 -6.00
CA THR A 292 -46.66 9.77 -6.52
C THR A 292 -48.02 9.07 -6.39
N ASN A 293 -48.81 9.40 -5.37
CA ASN A 293 -50.17 8.87 -5.19
C ASN A 293 -51.12 9.25 -6.34
N LYS A 294 -50.87 10.36 -7.05
CA LYS A 294 -51.71 10.78 -8.21
C LYS A 294 -51.58 9.84 -9.41
N ILE A 295 -50.50 9.07 -9.47
CA ILE A 295 -50.15 8.18 -10.59
C ILE A 295 -50.00 6.72 -10.13
N SER A 296 -50.56 6.37 -8.97
CA SER A 296 -50.55 5.01 -8.41
C SER A 296 -49.15 4.41 -8.22
N ILE A 297 -48.18 5.22 -7.81
CA ILE A 297 -46.81 4.77 -7.47
C ILE A 297 -46.60 4.89 -5.95
N GLN A 298 -46.21 3.80 -5.28
CA GLN A 298 -45.94 3.78 -3.84
C GLN A 298 -44.66 4.53 -3.47
N ASN A 299 -43.61 4.37 -4.26
CA ASN A 299 -42.33 5.06 -4.06
C ASN A 299 -41.68 5.38 -5.41
N ALA A 300 -41.17 6.61 -5.55
CA ALA A 300 -40.36 7.03 -6.69
C ALA A 300 -39.10 7.73 -6.18
N ARG A 301 -37.93 7.24 -6.59
CA ARG A 301 -36.64 7.77 -6.19
C ARG A 301 -35.78 8.03 -7.42
N ILE A 302 -35.22 9.23 -7.49
CA ILE A 302 -34.21 9.61 -8.47
C ILE A 302 -32.88 9.56 -7.77
N PHE A 303 -31.88 8.92 -8.36
CA PHE A 303 -30.56 8.85 -7.74
C PHE A 303 -29.42 9.00 -8.76
N PHE A 304 -28.30 9.47 -8.21
CA PHE A 304 -27.00 9.53 -8.82
C PHE A 304 -26.02 8.78 -7.91
N ASN A 305 -25.25 7.87 -8.49
CA ASN A 305 -24.10 7.23 -7.85
C ASN A 305 -22.85 7.54 -8.64
N GLY A 306 -21.81 8.01 -7.97
CA GLY A 306 -20.48 8.20 -8.54
C GLY A 306 -19.44 7.42 -7.76
N THR A 307 -18.54 6.74 -8.46
CA THR A 307 -17.45 5.96 -7.84
C THR A 307 -16.07 6.50 -8.25
N ASN A 308 -15.11 6.45 -7.32
CA ASN A 308 -13.71 6.89 -7.50
C ASN A 308 -13.57 8.32 -8.07
N LEU A 309 -14.48 9.23 -7.72
CA LEU A 309 -14.56 10.55 -8.36
C LEU A 309 -13.35 11.44 -8.07
N TRP A 310 -12.73 11.26 -6.89
CA TRP A 310 -11.66 12.10 -6.40
C TRP A 310 -10.66 11.31 -5.54
N THR A 311 -9.37 11.60 -5.71
CA THR A 311 -8.26 11.06 -4.90
C THR A 311 -7.26 12.18 -4.66
N LEU A 312 -6.88 12.37 -3.40
CA LEU A 312 -5.73 13.15 -2.97
C LEU A 312 -4.66 12.16 -2.53
N ALA A 313 -3.54 12.11 -3.25
CA ALA A 313 -2.44 11.20 -2.97
C ALA A 313 -1.14 12.00 -2.80
N ALA A 314 -0.25 11.54 -1.91
CA ALA A 314 1.09 12.08 -1.76
C ALA A 314 1.92 11.88 -3.03
N HIS A 315 1.78 10.71 -3.67
CA HIS A 315 2.35 10.43 -4.98
C HIS A 315 1.29 10.45 -6.08
N LYS A 316 1.54 11.15 -7.19
CA LYS A 316 0.53 11.47 -8.21
C LYS A 316 0.71 10.75 -9.55
N GLU A 317 1.83 10.05 -9.75
CA GLU A 317 2.14 9.44 -11.06
C GLU A 317 1.39 8.12 -11.31
N TYR A 318 0.79 7.55 -10.28
CA TYR A 318 0.01 6.32 -10.36
C TYR A 318 -1.06 6.23 -9.27
N ASP A 319 -1.96 5.25 -9.42
CA ASP A 319 -3.00 4.99 -8.44
C ASP A 319 -2.37 4.46 -7.13
N PRO A 320 -2.54 5.16 -5.98
CA PRO A 320 -1.94 4.74 -4.72
C PRO A 320 -2.54 3.45 -4.14
N GLU A 321 -3.66 2.98 -4.68
CA GLU A 321 -4.28 1.70 -4.34
C GLU A 321 -3.65 0.60 -5.19
N VAL A 322 -2.56 0.06 -4.66
CA VAL A 322 -1.75 -1.01 -5.25
C VAL A 322 -2.11 -2.37 -4.64
N ASN A 323 -1.39 -3.44 -5.01
CA ASN A 323 -1.67 -4.81 -4.50
C ASN A 323 -1.47 -4.96 -2.98
N GLU A 324 -1.73 -6.15 -2.44
CA GLU A 324 -1.59 -6.43 -1.01
C GLU A 324 -0.16 -6.28 -0.45
N TYR A 325 0.87 -6.32 -1.30
CA TYR A 325 2.27 -6.17 -0.91
C TYR A 325 2.78 -4.72 -0.95
N GLY A 326 1.93 -3.77 -1.37
CA GLY A 326 2.33 -2.38 -1.52
C GLY A 326 3.14 -2.11 -2.80
N SER A 327 3.12 -3.00 -3.78
CA SER A 327 3.80 -2.84 -5.06
C SER A 327 2.80 -2.65 -6.20
N ARG A 328 3.16 -1.81 -7.18
CA ARG A 328 2.38 -1.71 -8.42
C ARG A 328 3.09 -2.40 -9.57
N GLY A 329 2.30 -3.05 -10.42
CA GLY A 329 2.67 -3.48 -11.75
C GLY A 329 2.17 -2.52 -12.81
N TRP A 330 1.71 -3.11 -13.91
CA TRP A 330 1.19 -2.43 -15.11
C TRP A 330 -0.30 -2.13 -15.01
N GLU A 331 -0.88 -2.21 -13.81
CA GLU A 331 -2.30 -1.94 -13.61
C GLU A 331 -2.61 -0.46 -13.90
N ILE A 332 -3.74 -0.22 -14.58
CA ILE A 332 -4.24 1.13 -14.81
C ILE A 332 -5.09 1.59 -13.62
N PRO A 333 -5.19 2.91 -13.36
CA PRO A 333 -5.99 3.44 -12.27
C PRO A 333 -7.46 3.02 -12.36
N LEU A 334 -8.13 2.98 -11.20
CA LEU A 334 -9.55 2.68 -11.15
C LEU A 334 -10.36 3.74 -11.92
N GLY A 335 -11.20 3.28 -12.83
CA GLY A 335 -12.07 4.15 -13.62
C GLY A 335 -13.11 4.88 -12.77
N LYS A 336 -13.46 6.10 -13.20
CA LYS A 336 -14.60 6.84 -12.64
C LYS A 336 -15.90 6.30 -13.25
N THR A 337 -16.85 5.90 -12.41
CA THR A 337 -18.18 5.47 -12.88
C THR A 337 -19.23 6.47 -12.43
N PHE A 338 -20.16 6.79 -13.33
CA PHE A 338 -21.30 7.67 -13.08
C PHE A 338 -22.57 6.89 -13.45
N THR A 339 -23.49 6.75 -12.50
CA THR A 339 -24.74 6.02 -12.69
C THR A 339 -25.90 6.92 -12.29
N PHE A 340 -26.81 7.13 -13.23
CA PHE A 340 -28.07 7.82 -12.99
C PHE A 340 -29.19 6.78 -13.05
N GLY A 341 -30.12 6.84 -12.12
CA GLY A 341 -31.19 5.86 -12.04
C GLY A 341 -32.49 6.43 -11.51
N LEU A 342 -33.56 5.74 -11.90
CA LEU A 342 -34.91 5.94 -11.41
C LEU A 342 -35.36 4.62 -10.81
N GLU A 343 -35.89 4.66 -9.60
CA GLU A 343 -36.39 3.50 -8.88
C GLU A 343 -37.86 3.72 -8.57
N PHE A 344 -38.70 2.77 -8.98
CA PHE A 344 -40.15 2.81 -8.78
C PHE A 344 -40.61 1.56 -8.04
N SER A 345 -41.52 1.75 -7.08
CA SER A 345 -42.25 0.69 -6.41
C SER A 345 -43.76 0.95 -6.57
N PHE A 346 -44.51 -0.08 -6.96
CA PHE A 346 -45.93 -0.02 -7.31
C PHE A 346 -46.81 -0.62 -6.21
#